data_AF-A0A538SD43-F1
#
_entry.id   AF-A0A538SD43-F1
#
_cell.length_a   1.000
_cell.length_b   1.000
_cell.length_c   1.000
_cell.angle_alpha   90.00
_cell.angle_beta   90.00
_cell.angle_gamma   90.00
#
_symmetry.space_group_name_H-M   'P 1'
#
loop_
_entity.id
_entity.type
_entity.pdbx_description
1 polymer ?
#
loop_
_entity_poly.entity_id
_entity_poly.type
_entity_poly.pdbx_seq_one_letter_code
_entity_poly.pdbx_strand_id
1 'polypeptide(L)'
;MLFSRDTSPEARRLLIEILRKKTPAEKLAMVDDLIETARLFAMSGHRLRHPGASPDELEARYWQLVLGPDAGPALEARRSRAHRAALQDTDAGHTH
;
A
#
# COMPACT_ATOMS: atom_id res chain seq x y z
N MET A 1 -5.49 9.65 -19.29
CA MET A 1 -5.83 8.32 -18.74
C MET A 1 -4.97 7.28 -19.43
N LEU A 2 -3.91 6.81 -18.76
CA LEU A 2 -3.04 5.75 -19.29
C LEU A 2 -3.74 4.40 -19.11
N PHE A 3 -4.45 3.96 -20.14
CA PHE A 3 -4.62 2.52 -20.32
C PHE A 3 -3.27 1.98 -20.79
N SER A 4 -2.60 1.25 -19.89
CA SER A 4 -1.28 0.64 -20.07
C SER A 4 -1.07 0.09 -21.49
N ARG A 5 0.03 0.50 -22.15
CA ARG A 5 0.50 -0.11 -23.41
C ARG A 5 0.81 -1.60 -23.25
N ASP A 6 1.04 -2.07 -22.03
CA ASP A 6 1.40 -3.46 -21.72
C ASP A 6 0.19 -4.39 -21.66
N THR A 7 -1.04 -3.86 -21.69
CA THR A 7 -2.26 -4.67 -21.76
C THR A 7 -2.88 -4.58 -23.14
N SER A 8 -2.83 -5.68 -23.90
CA SER A 8 -3.44 -5.72 -25.23
C SER A 8 -4.96 -5.49 -25.16
N PRO A 9 -5.58 -4.98 -26.25
CA PRO A 9 -7.03 -4.83 -26.32
C PRO A 9 -7.78 -6.15 -26.11
N GLU A 10 -7.20 -7.29 -26.52
CA GLU A 10 -7.76 -8.64 -26.34
C GLU A 10 -7.78 -9.01 -24.86
N ALA A 11 -6.66 -8.82 -24.15
CA ALA A 11 -6.57 -9.10 -22.72
C ALA A 11 -7.54 -8.23 -21.91
N ARG A 12 -7.68 -6.95 -22.28
CA ARG A 12 -8.67 -6.05 -21.68
C ARG A 12 -10.11 -6.52 -21.89
N ARG A 13 -10.45 -6.97 -23.10
CA ARG A 13 -11.79 -7.51 -23.41
C ARG A 13 -12.09 -8.73 -22.56
N LEU A 14 -11.16 -9.68 -22.50
CA LEU A 14 -11.28 -10.88 -21.68
C LEU A 14 -11.46 -10.55 -20.19
N LEU A 15 -10.68 -9.59 -19.66
CA LEU A 15 -10.83 -9.13 -18.27
C LEU A 15 -12.26 -8.61 -17.99
N ILE A 16 -12.82 -7.80 -18.88
CA ILE A 16 -14.19 -7.27 -18.74
C ILE A 16 -15.21 -8.40 -18.76
N GLU A 17 -15.06 -9.37 -19.66
CA GLU A 17 -15.96 -10.53 -19.74
C GLU A 17 -15.92 -11.40 -18.48
N ILE A 18 -14.72 -11.61 -17.92
CA ILE A 18 -14.56 -12.32 -16.64
C ILE A 18 -15.26 -11.54 -15.53
N LEU A 19 -14.96 -10.25 -15.38
CA LEU A 19 -15.53 -9.42 -14.32
C LEU A 19 -17.06 -9.30 -14.41
N ARG A 20 -17.64 -9.30 -15.61
CA ARG A 20 -19.11 -9.30 -15.78
C ARG A 20 -19.79 -10.53 -15.18
N LYS A 21 -19.11 -11.68 -15.16
CA LYS A 21 -19.64 -12.94 -14.61
C LYS A 21 -19.45 -13.07 -13.10
N LYS A 22 -18.77 -12.12 -12.46
CA LYS A 22 -18.45 -12.15 -11.04
C LYS A 22 -19.45 -11.40 -10.18
N THR A 23 -19.73 -11.97 -9.02
CA THR A 23 -20.52 -11.33 -7.97
C THR A 23 -19.79 -10.10 -7.41
N PRO A 24 -20.49 -9.16 -6.74
CA PRO A 24 -19.84 -8.04 -6.07
C PRO A 24 -18.79 -8.46 -5.04
N ALA A 25 -19.04 -9.51 -4.26
CA ALA A 25 -18.10 -10.01 -3.26
C ALA A 25 -16.81 -10.56 -3.90
N GLU A 26 -16.93 -11.35 -4.97
CA GLU A 26 -15.76 -11.85 -5.70
C GLU A 26 -14.93 -10.71 -6.31
N LYS A 27 -15.59 -9.65 -6.81
CA LYS A 27 -14.88 -8.47 -7.33
C LYS A 27 -14.10 -7.76 -6.24
N LEU A 28 -14.68 -7.63 -5.04
CA LEU A 28 -13.99 -7.03 -3.89
C LEU A 28 -12.77 -7.85 -3.50
N ALA A 29 -12.89 -9.18 -3.42
CA ALA A 29 -11.74 -10.06 -3.16
C ALA A 29 -10.64 -9.89 -4.21
N MET A 30 -10.98 -9.82 -5.50
CA MET A 30 -9.99 -9.58 -6.56
C MET A 30 -9.31 -8.21 -6.45
N VAL A 31 -10.05 -7.18 -6.02
CA VAL A 31 -9.46 -5.85 -5.78
C VAL A 31 -8.49 -5.89 -4.61
N ASP A 32 -8.82 -6.62 -3.55
CA ASP A 32 -7.93 -6.80 -2.39
C ASP A 32 -6.62 -7.49 -2.79
N ASP A 33 -6.72 -8.61 -3.51
CA ASP A 33 -5.56 -9.33 -4.06
C ASP A 33 -4.70 -8.43 -4.98
N LEU A 34 -5.35 -7.59 -5.79
CA LEU A 34 -4.68 -6.65 -6.67
C LEU A 34 -3.93 -5.56 -5.89
N ILE A 35 -4.53 -5.04 -4.80
CA ILE A 35 -3.91 -4.04 -3.94
C ILE A 35 -2.65 -4.60 -3.28
N GLU A 36 -2.72 -5.82 -2.73
CA GLU A 36 -1.56 -6.47 -2.11
C GLU A 36 -0.45 -6.74 -3.14
N THR A 37 -0.82 -7.21 -4.33
CA THR A 37 0.14 -7.40 -5.42
C THR A 37 0.80 -6.09 -5.85
N ALA A 38 0.02 -5.02 -6.00
CA ALA A 38 0.54 -3.70 -6.34
C ALA A 38 1.49 -3.15 -5.26
N ARG A 39 1.17 -3.37 -3.98
CA ARG A 39 2.04 -3.03 -2.85
C ARG A 39 3.36 -3.78 -2.90
N LEU A 40 3.34 -5.09 -3.18
CA LEU A 40 4.56 -5.89 -3.34
C LEU A 40 5.47 -5.35 -4.45
N PHE A 41 4.90 -4.99 -5.60
CA PHE A 41 5.67 -4.38 -6.68
C PHE A 41 6.23 -3.01 -6.30
N ALA A 42 5.43 -2.15 -5.68
CA ALA A 42 5.88 -0.83 -5.24
C ALA A 42 7.05 -0.95 -4.24
N MET A 43 6.91 -1.80 -3.22
CA MET A 43 7.94 -2.02 -2.21
C MET A 43 9.22 -2.62 -2.80
N SER A 44 9.10 -3.59 -3.71
CA SER A 44 10.25 -4.18 -4.41
C SER A 44 10.98 -3.13 -5.26
N GLY A 45 10.23 -2.29 -5.99
CA GLY A 45 10.78 -1.18 -6.75
C GLY A 45 11.46 -0.13 -5.86
N HIS A 46 10.91 0.18 -4.68
CA HIS A 46 11.55 1.08 -3.73
C HIS A 46 12.86 0.50 -3.19
N ARG A 47 12.90 -0.78 -2.81
CA ARG A 47 14.14 -1.45 -2.35
C ARG A 47 15.23 -1.44 -3.42
N LEU A 48 14.87 -1.69 -4.68
CA LEU A 48 15.83 -1.68 -5.78
C LEU A 48 16.44 -0.28 -6.02
N ARG A 49 15.63 0.78 -5.91
CA ARG A 49 16.09 2.17 -6.11
C ARG A 49 16.75 2.79 -4.87
N HIS A 50 16.48 2.26 -3.68
CA HIS A 50 16.96 2.79 -2.41
C HIS A 50 17.52 1.66 -1.52
N PRO A 51 18.66 1.05 -1.90
CA PRO A 51 19.18 -0.13 -1.21
C PRO A 51 19.60 0.11 0.26
N GLY A 52 19.84 1.37 0.65
CA GLY A 52 20.19 1.74 2.03
C GLY A 52 19.04 2.31 2.87
N ALA A 53 17.82 2.38 2.31
CA ALA A 53 16.69 2.95 3.03
C ALA A 53 16.19 1.99 4.13
N SER A 54 15.81 2.56 5.27
CA SER A 54 15.19 1.82 6.35
C SER A 54 13.77 1.36 5.97
N PRO A 55 13.20 0.36 6.66
CA PRO A 55 11.82 -0.07 6.43
C PRO A 55 10.80 1.06 6.53
N ASP A 56 10.98 1.98 7.48
CA ASP A 56 10.08 3.12 7.69
C ASP A 56 10.17 4.12 6.54
N GLU A 57 11.37 4.41 6.05
CA GLU A 57 11.57 5.29 4.89
C GLU A 57 10.97 4.70 3.62
N LEU A 58 11.09 3.39 3.41
CA LEU A 58 10.47 2.70 2.29
C LEU A 58 8.94 2.76 2.36
N GLU A 59 8.37 2.57 3.56
CA GLU A 59 6.93 2.65 3.73
C GLU A 59 6.38 4.08 3.58
N ALA A 60 7.07 5.08 4.09
CA ALA A 60 6.71 6.48 3.89
C ALA A 60 6.68 6.85 2.41
N ARG A 61 7.69 6.40 1.63
CA ARG A 61 7.72 6.58 0.18
C ARG A 61 6.57 5.87 -0.53
N TYR A 62 6.20 4.67 -0.09
CA TYR A 62 5.00 3.98 -0.59
C TYR A 62 3.74 4.81 -0.36
N TRP A 63 3.56 5.37 0.83
CA TRP A 63 2.38 6.20 1.13
C TRP A 63 2.37 7.52 0.37
N GLN A 64 3.53 8.13 0.13
CA GLN A 64 3.65 9.28 -0.78
C GLN A 64 3.24 8.92 -2.22
N LEU A 65 3.59 7.71 -2.68
CA LEU A 65 3.20 7.23 -4.01
C LEU A 65 1.68 7.00 -4.12
N VAL A 66 1.06 6.41 -3.09
CA VAL A 66 -0.37 6.03 -3.12
C VAL A 66 -1.31 7.20 -2.84
N LEU A 67 -1.00 8.00 -1.83
CA LEU A 67 -1.88 9.06 -1.33
C LEU A 67 -1.46 10.47 -1.81
N GLY A 68 -0.30 10.57 -2.45
CA GLY A 68 0.28 11.82 -2.89
C GLY A 68 1.34 12.36 -1.92
N PRO A 69 2.12 13.37 -2.36
CA PRO A 69 3.32 13.84 -1.67
C PRO A 69 3.07 14.35 -0.24
N ASP A 70 1.89 14.90 0.04
CA ASP A 70 1.55 15.48 1.35
C ASP A 70 1.19 14.42 2.41
N ALA A 71 0.95 13.17 1.99
CA ALA A 71 0.40 12.14 2.87
C ALA A 71 1.46 11.35 3.66
N GLY A 72 2.68 11.18 3.12
CA GLY A 72 3.75 10.43 3.79
C GLY A 72 4.13 11.01 5.16
N PRO A 73 4.52 12.30 5.23
CA PRO A 73 4.89 12.94 6.49
C PRO A 73 3.77 12.93 7.53
N ALA A 74 2.51 13.07 7.10
CA ALA A 74 1.36 13.03 7.98
C ALA A 74 1.16 11.64 8.64
N LEU A 75 1.41 10.56 7.89
CA LEU A 75 1.30 9.21 8.40
C LEU A 75 2.46 8.84 9.34
N GLU A 76 3.69 9.20 9.00
CA GLU A 76 4.85 9.03 9.88
C GLU A 76 4.65 9.75 11.21
N ALA A 77 4.15 10.99 11.17
CA ALA A 77 3.85 11.77 12.36
C ALA A 77 2.76 11.09 13.20
N ARG A 78 1.75 10.50 12.57
CA ARG A 78 0.67 9.77 13.26
C ARG A 78 1.16 8.45 13.86
N ARG A 79 1.99 7.68 13.16
CA ARG A 79 2.62 6.45 13.69
C ARG A 79 3.58 6.75 14.83
N SER A 80 4.42 7.77 14.70
CA SER A 80 5.34 8.22 15.76
C SER A 80 4.61 8.67 17.03
N ARG A 81 3.40 9.23 16.90
CA ARG A 81 2.54 9.54 18.05
C ARG A 81 1.95 8.27 18.67
N ALA A 82 1.43 7.36 17.84
CA ALA A 82 0.87 6.09 18.32
C ALA A 82 1.91 5.21 19.02
N HIS A 83 3.13 5.11 18.48
CA HIS A 83 4.24 4.38 19.10
C HIS A 83 4.68 5.01 20.42
N ARG A 84 4.78 6.35 20.50
CA ARG A 84 5.06 7.04 21.77
C ARG A 84 3.97 6.81 22.81
N ALA A 85 2.70 6.86 22.43
CA ALA A 85 1.59 6.56 23.34
C ALA A 85 1.65 5.12 23.87
N ALA A 86 1.94 4.15 23.00
CA ALA A 86 2.09 2.75 23.40
C ALA A 86 3.26 2.52 24.39
N LEU A 87 4.39 3.22 24.23
CA LEU A 87 5.50 3.15 25.17
C LEU A 87 5.17 3.81 26.52
N GLN A 88 4.42 4.92 26.51
CA GLN A 88 3.98 5.61 27.74
C GLN A 88 2.98 4.77 28.54
N ASP A 89 2.08 4.05 27.88
CA ASP A 89 1.14 3.12 28.53
C ASP A 89 1.86 1.89 29.13
N THR A 90 3.02 1.51 28.59
CA THR A 90 3.82 0.38 29.08
C THR A 90 4.60 0.76 30.36
N ASP A 91 5.07 2.01 30.47
CA ASP A 91 5.72 2.53 31.68
C ASP A 91 4.73 2.80 32.83
N ALA A 92 3.47 3.11 32.51
CA ALA A 92 2.42 3.31 33.51
C ALA A 92 2.00 2.02 34.26
N GLY A 93 2.38 0.83 33.74
CA GLY A 93 2.02 -0.47 34.30
C GLY A 93 2.97 -1.04 35.38
N HIS A 94 4.11 -0.38 35.68
CA HIS A 94 5.12 -0.88 36.62
C HIS A 94 5.17 -0.15 37.98
N THR A 95 4.13 0.59 38.34
CA THR A 95 4.03 1.20 39.67
C THR A 95 2.97 0.47 40.51
N HIS A 96 3.34 -0.68 41.07
CA HIS A 96 2.58 -1.33 42.15
C HIS A 96 3.50 -2.03 43.13
#